data_AF-A0A1H6BVC3-F1
#
_entry.id   AF-A0A1H6BVC3-F1
#
_cell.length_a   1.000
_cell.length_b   1.000
_cell.length_c   1.000
_cell.angle_alpha   90.00
_cell.angle_beta   90.00
_cell.angle_gamma   90.00
#
_symmetry.space_group_name_H-M   'P 1'
#
loop_
_entity.id
_entity.type
_entity.pdbx_description
1 polymer ?
#
loop_
_entity_poly.entity_id
_entity_poly.type
_entity_poly.pdbx_seq_one_letter_code
_entity_poly.pdbx_strand_id
1 'polypeptide(L)'
;MTKLTDAGAVYNQHDAAFSHVSAYVVIDKRDGACVAKVAIKRSTSGLRTTAFVHWLGVPMVKGVANGGGYDKDSASVANAARRMLDLMGIEPRLTREALDDYDAFRAAASLDGGKRWDDAVRDAGFSVFQAV
;
A
#
# COMPACT_ATOMS: atom_id res chain seq x y z
N MET A 1 32.93 -17.73 20.55
CA MET A 1 33.15 -17.34 19.14
C MET A 1 31.80 -17.10 18.50
N THR A 2 31.33 -15.86 18.50
CA THR A 2 30.05 -15.47 17.88
C THR A 2 30.26 -15.51 16.37
N LYS A 3 29.56 -16.39 15.65
CA LYS A 3 29.55 -16.36 14.19
C LYS A 3 28.94 -15.03 13.77
N LEU A 4 29.77 -14.08 13.36
CA LEU A 4 29.35 -13.02 12.45
C LEU A 4 28.85 -13.74 11.21
N THR A 5 27.54 -13.91 11.08
CA THR A 5 26.89 -14.32 9.84
C THR A 5 27.44 -13.43 8.73
N ASP A 6 27.95 -14.05 7.67
CA ASP A 6 28.42 -13.33 6.49
C ASP A 6 27.33 -12.33 6.07
N ALA A 7 27.61 -11.04 6.25
CA ALA A 7 26.63 -9.99 6.02
C ALA A 7 26.08 -10.06 4.58
N GLY A 8 26.92 -10.47 3.61
CA GLY A 8 26.51 -10.68 2.23
C GLY A 8 25.46 -11.78 2.08
N ALA A 9 25.55 -12.86 2.86
CA ALA A 9 24.56 -13.93 2.85
C ALA A 9 23.19 -13.47 3.36
N VAL A 10 23.15 -12.51 4.31
CA VAL A 10 21.90 -11.96 4.84
C VAL A 10 21.25 -10.99 3.85
N TYR A 11 22.03 -10.11 3.21
CA TYR A 11 21.51 -9.22 2.16
C TYR A 11 20.96 -10.01 0.97
N ASN A 12 21.66 -11.06 0.52
CA ASN A 12 21.15 -11.93 -0.53
C ASN A 12 19.84 -12.63 -0.16
N GLN A 13 19.68 -13.05 1.10
CA GLN A 13 18.42 -13.62 1.59
C GLN A 13 17.30 -12.58 1.59
N HIS A 14 17.59 -11.35 2.01
CA HIS A 14 16.64 -10.25 1.97
C HIS A 14 16.19 -9.95 0.54
N ASP A 15 17.14 -9.75 -0.38
CA ASP A 15 16.84 -9.46 -1.78
C ASP A 15 16.05 -10.58 -2.43
N ALA A 16 16.38 -11.84 -2.16
CA ALA A 16 15.61 -12.98 -2.64
C ALA A 16 14.17 -12.96 -2.10
N ALA A 17 13.99 -12.68 -0.81
CA ALA A 17 12.68 -12.68 -0.16
C ALA A 17 11.75 -11.56 -0.66
N PHE A 18 12.31 -10.41 -1.03
CA PHE A 18 11.55 -9.22 -1.39
C PHE A 18 11.70 -8.76 -2.85
N SER A 19 12.42 -9.51 -3.69
CA SER A 19 12.66 -9.21 -5.11
C SER A 19 11.41 -8.88 -5.95
N HIS A 20 10.23 -9.31 -5.51
CA HIS A 20 8.96 -9.05 -6.18
C HIS A 20 7.91 -8.41 -5.25
N VAL A 21 8.35 -7.85 -4.15
CA VAL A 21 7.50 -7.20 -3.15
C VAL A 21 7.97 -5.76 -2.98
N SER A 22 7.03 -4.83 -2.93
CA SER A 22 7.27 -3.48 -2.42
C SER A 22 6.31 -3.23 -1.29
N ALA A 23 6.77 -2.60 -0.22
CA ALA A 23 5.92 -2.25 0.91
C ALA A 23 6.03 -0.77 1.21
N TYR A 24 4.93 -0.15 1.61
CA TYR A 24 4.84 1.28 1.84
C TYR A 24 4.10 1.56 3.14
N VAL A 25 4.52 2.62 3.82
CA VAL A 25 3.81 3.23 4.94
C VAL A 25 3.26 4.59 4.52
N VAL A 26 2.03 4.85 4.93
CA VAL A 26 1.35 6.13 4.72
C VAL A 26 1.27 6.83 6.06
N ILE A 27 1.80 8.05 6.09
CA ILE A 27 1.94 8.87 7.27
C ILE A 27 1.04 10.11 7.11
N ASP A 28 0.25 10.41 8.14
CA ASP A 28 -0.43 11.69 8.25
C ASP A 28 0.60 12.80 8.53
N LYS A 29 0.59 13.86 7.72
CA LYS A 29 1.52 14.98 7.86
C LYS A 29 1.24 15.85 9.08
N ARG A 30 0.03 15.80 9.65
CA ARG A 30 -0.38 16.66 10.77
C ARG A 30 0.28 16.23 12.07
N ASP A 31 0.31 14.93 12.35
CA ASP A 31 0.79 14.36 13.61
C ASP A 31 1.95 13.36 13.43
N GLY A 32 2.29 12.98 12.19
CA GLY A 32 3.32 11.99 11.90
C GLY A 32 2.88 10.55 12.15
N ALA A 33 1.59 10.30 12.39
CA ALA A 33 1.08 8.96 12.66
C ALA A 33 1.07 8.09 11.39
N CYS A 34 1.42 6.82 11.55
CA CYS A 34 1.20 5.83 10.50
C CYS A 34 -0.29 5.49 10.43
N VAL A 35 -0.95 5.84 9.32
CA VAL A 35 -2.39 5.64 9.14
C VAL A 35 -2.72 4.48 8.21
N ALA A 36 -1.83 4.15 7.27
CA ALA A 36 -2.04 2.99 6.39
C ALA A 36 -0.75 2.29 5.98
N LYS A 37 -0.90 1.04 5.54
CA LYS A 37 0.15 0.20 4.96
C LYS A 37 -0.31 -0.34 3.61
N VAL A 38 0.58 -0.31 2.62
CA VAL A 38 0.32 -0.86 1.29
C VAL A 38 1.43 -1.83 0.93
N ALA A 39 1.10 -3.08 0.66
CA ALA A 39 2.06 -4.07 0.15
C ALA A 39 1.67 -4.51 -1.25
N ILE A 40 2.62 -4.53 -2.16
CA ILE A 40 2.43 -4.87 -3.57
C ILE A 40 3.31 -6.07 -3.88
N LYS A 41 2.69 -7.18 -4.31
CA LYS A 41 3.37 -8.39 -4.76
C LYS A 41 3.19 -8.57 -6.26
N ARG A 42 4.29 -8.63 -7.00
CA ARG A 42 4.33 -8.86 -8.44
C ARG A 42 4.57 -10.35 -8.71
N SER A 43 3.91 -10.92 -9.70
CA SER A 43 4.20 -12.29 -10.12
C SER A 43 5.52 -12.33 -10.89
N THR A 44 6.26 -13.43 -10.80
CA THR A 44 7.50 -13.63 -11.57
C THR A 44 7.26 -13.57 -13.08
N SER A 45 6.07 -14.02 -13.54
CA SER A 45 5.66 -13.89 -14.94
C SER A 45 5.41 -12.46 -15.39
N GLY A 46 5.33 -11.49 -14.45
CA GLY A 46 4.97 -10.13 -14.75
C GLY A 46 3.56 -10.00 -15.34
N LEU A 47 2.67 -10.99 -15.20
CA LEU A 47 1.28 -10.95 -15.69
C LEU A 47 0.27 -10.59 -14.61
N ARG A 48 0.65 -10.62 -13.33
CA ARG A 48 -0.24 -10.33 -12.21
C ARG A 48 0.46 -9.49 -11.15
N THR A 49 -0.24 -8.51 -10.63
CA THR A 49 0.14 -7.75 -9.44
C THR A 49 -0.99 -7.82 -8.43
N THR A 50 -0.65 -8.04 -7.16
CA THR A 50 -1.60 -8.07 -6.04
C THR A 50 -1.20 -6.99 -5.04
N ALA A 51 -2.16 -6.13 -4.67
CA ALA A 51 -1.98 -5.17 -3.59
C ALA A 51 -2.76 -5.61 -2.36
N PHE A 52 -2.20 -5.33 -1.19
CA PHE A 52 -2.84 -5.43 0.11
C PHE A 52 -2.82 -4.05 0.74
N VAL A 53 -3.99 -3.44 0.85
CA VAL A 53 -4.17 -2.08 1.38
C VAL A 53 -4.82 -2.20 2.75
N HIS A 54 -4.21 -1.59 3.75
CA HIS A 54 -4.68 -1.62 5.13
C HIS A 54 -4.64 -0.21 5.72
N TRP A 55 -5.81 0.39 5.87
CA TRP A 55 -5.98 1.51 6.79
C TRP A 55 -6.05 0.97 8.21
N LEU A 56 -5.24 1.48 9.13
CA LEU A 56 -5.17 0.94 10.48
C LEU A 56 -6.52 1.11 11.20
N GLY A 57 -6.98 0.04 11.85
CA GLY A 57 -8.31 -0.01 12.47
C GLY A 57 -9.43 -0.51 11.55
N VAL A 58 -9.16 -0.72 10.27
CA VAL A 58 -10.11 -1.25 9.27
C VAL A 58 -9.58 -2.58 8.71
N PRO A 59 -10.44 -3.55 8.35
CA PRO A 59 -9.98 -4.78 7.71
C PRO A 59 -9.14 -4.50 6.44
N MET A 60 -8.03 -5.21 6.31
CA MET A 60 -7.17 -5.14 5.13
C MET A 60 -7.91 -5.66 3.88
N VAL A 61 -7.70 -4.98 2.75
CA VAL A 61 -8.35 -5.30 1.49
C VAL A 61 -7.32 -5.68 0.43
N LYS A 62 -7.68 -6.69 -0.36
CA LYS A 62 -6.86 -7.21 -1.46
C LYS A 62 -7.38 -6.72 -2.81
N GLY A 63 -6.47 -6.19 -3.62
CA GLY A 63 -6.69 -5.82 -5.01
C GLY A 63 -5.80 -6.61 -5.95
N VAL A 64 -6.25 -6.84 -7.19
CA VAL A 64 -5.50 -7.59 -8.20
C VAL A 64 -5.60 -6.89 -9.54
N ALA A 65 -4.46 -6.80 -10.24
CA ALA A 65 -4.36 -6.36 -11.63
C ALA A 65 -3.71 -7.47 -12.47
N ASN A 66 -4.25 -7.73 -13.66
CA ASN A 66 -3.80 -8.79 -14.57
C ASN A 66 -3.46 -8.24 -15.97
N GLY A 67 -2.69 -8.99 -16.75
CA GLY A 67 -2.27 -8.59 -18.10
C GLY A 67 -0.99 -7.76 -18.11
N GLY A 68 -0.84 -6.88 -19.11
CA GLY A 68 0.34 -6.04 -19.29
C GLY A 68 0.03 -4.76 -20.07
N GLY A 69 1.04 -3.88 -20.19
CA GLY A 69 0.94 -2.62 -20.95
C GLY A 69 0.47 -1.41 -20.16
N TYR A 70 0.36 -1.49 -18.83
CA TYR A 70 -0.06 -0.40 -17.96
C TYR A 70 0.54 -0.52 -16.55
N ASP A 71 0.40 0.53 -15.73
CA ASP A 71 0.84 0.53 -14.34
C ASP A 71 -0.06 -0.35 -13.46
N LYS A 72 0.37 -1.59 -13.28
CA LYS A 72 -0.35 -2.58 -12.48
C LYS A 72 -0.24 -2.39 -10.99
N ASP A 73 0.77 -1.67 -10.52
CA ASP A 73 0.90 -1.37 -9.11
C ASP A 73 -0.26 -0.46 -8.72
N SER A 74 -0.40 0.66 -9.43
CA SER A 74 -1.51 1.60 -9.23
C SER A 74 -2.87 0.95 -9.46
N ALA A 75 -3.03 0.17 -10.54
CA ALA A 75 -4.29 -0.51 -10.79
C ALA A 75 -4.67 -1.52 -9.70
N SER A 76 -3.70 -2.25 -9.15
CA SER A 76 -3.96 -3.21 -8.06
C SER A 76 -4.31 -2.50 -6.75
N VAL A 77 -3.66 -1.36 -6.44
CA VAL A 77 -4.00 -0.51 -5.30
C VAL A 77 -5.39 0.09 -5.47
N ALA A 78 -5.72 0.64 -6.63
CA ALA A 78 -7.05 1.17 -6.93
C ALA A 78 -8.13 0.10 -6.83
N ASN A 79 -7.86 -1.10 -7.33
CA ASN A 79 -8.77 -2.24 -7.18
C ASN A 79 -9.02 -2.60 -5.70
N ALA A 80 -8.02 -2.48 -4.83
CA ALA A 80 -8.17 -2.68 -3.39
C ALA A 80 -8.96 -1.53 -2.75
N ALA A 81 -8.57 -0.28 -3.03
CA ALA A 81 -9.18 0.93 -2.46
C ALA A 81 -10.68 1.03 -2.76
N ARG A 82 -11.10 0.72 -3.99
CA ARG A 82 -12.53 0.67 -4.41
C ARG A 82 -13.35 -0.38 -3.64
N ARG A 83 -12.70 -1.36 -3.03
CA ARG A 83 -13.32 -2.43 -2.23
C ARG A 83 -13.22 -2.20 -0.72
N MET A 84 -12.52 -1.15 -0.29
CA MET A 84 -12.52 -0.76 1.11
C MET A 84 -13.93 -0.32 1.50
N LEU A 85 -14.28 -0.53 2.77
CA LEU A 85 -15.62 -0.21 3.31
C LEU A 85 -15.96 1.25 3.03
N ASP A 86 -17.23 1.55 2.79
CA ASP A 86 -17.71 2.94 2.83
C ASP A 86 -17.85 3.40 4.29
N LEU A 87 -18.12 4.69 4.49
CA LEU A 87 -18.22 5.28 5.83
C LEU A 87 -19.28 4.57 6.71
N MET A 88 -20.37 4.07 6.11
CA MET A 88 -21.41 3.33 6.82
C MET A 88 -20.92 1.97 7.35
N GLY A 89 -19.98 1.33 6.66
CA GLY A 89 -19.38 0.06 7.10
C GLY A 89 -18.29 0.17 8.16
N ILE A 90 -17.88 1.40 8.54
CA ILE A 90 -16.70 1.63 9.39
C ILE A 90 -17.05 2.14 10.78
N GLU A 91 -18.20 2.78 11.01
CA GLU A 91 -18.60 3.20 12.36
C GLU A 91 -18.82 1.96 13.26
N PRO A 92 -18.25 1.87 14.48
CA PRO A 92 -17.57 2.88 15.30
C PRO A 92 -16.03 2.71 15.36
N ARG A 93 -15.40 2.15 14.32
CA ARG A 93 -13.98 1.76 14.37
C ARG A 93 -12.99 2.94 14.30
N LEU A 94 -13.43 4.10 13.82
CA LEU A 94 -12.61 5.29 13.61
C LEU A 94 -13.26 6.52 14.27
N THR A 95 -12.41 7.46 14.71
CA THR A 95 -12.85 8.81 15.11
C THR A 95 -13.33 9.59 13.89
N ARG A 96 -14.04 10.71 14.10
CA ARG A 96 -14.51 11.55 12.99
C ARG A 96 -13.38 12.05 12.10
N GLU A 97 -12.29 12.51 12.71
CA GLU A 97 -11.10 12.97 11.99
C GLU A 97 -10.50 11.84 11.14
N ALA A 98 -10.37 10.64 11.73
CA ALA A 98 -9.86 9.47 11.02
C ALA A 98 -10.79 8.98 9.90
N LEU A 99 -12.10 9.28 9.95
CA LEU A 99 -13.05 8.99 8.86
C LEU A 99 -12.79 9.90 7.65
N ASP A 100 -12.52 11.19 7.88
CA ASP A 100 -12.24 12.13 6.79
C ASP A 100 -10.91 11.78 6.09
N ASP A 101 -9.88 11.42 6.85
CA ASP A 101 -8.60 10.97 6.26
C ASP A 101 -8.72 9.63 5.56
N TYR A 102 -9.50 8.71 6.14
CA TYR A 102 -9.80 7.43 5.53
C TYR A 102 -10.45 7.63 4.16
N ASP A 103 -11.45 8.50 4.06
CA ASP A 103 -12.15 8.77 2.80
C ASP A 103 -11.23 9.47 1.79
N ALA A 104 -10.43 10.44 2.24
CA ALA A 104 -9.43 11.11 1.40
C ALA A 104 -8.39 10.12 0.84
N PHE A 105 -7.87 9.22 1.68
CA PHE A 105 -6.97 8.16 1.26
C PHE A 105 -7.66 7.20 0.28
N ARG A 106 -8.86 6.72 0.60
CA ARG A 106 -9.63 5.79 -0.23
C ARG A 106 -9.90 6.39 -1.61
N ALA A 107 -10.36 7.62 -1.66
CA ALA A 107 -10.65 8.35 -2.89
C ALA A 107 -9.39 8.48 -3.75
N ALA A 108 -8.28 8.96 -3.16
CA ALA A 108 -7.02 9.15 -3.88
C ALA A 108 -6.41 7.82 -4.37
N ALA A 109 -6.37 6.80 -3.51
CA ALA A 109 -5.83 5.49 -3.84
C ALA A 109 -6.69 4.75 -4.88
N SER A 110 -7.96 5.12 -5.04
CA SER A 110 -8.89 4.53 -6.02
C SER A 110 -8.71 5.03 -7.46
N LEU A 111 -7.84 6.02 -7.68
CA LEU A 111 -7.52 6.55 -9.01
C LEU A 111 -6.56 5.60 -9.74
N ASP A 112 -6.87 5.25 -10.99
CA ASP A 112 -6.03 4.38 -11.85
C ASP A 112 -5.71 5.00 -13.22
N GLY A 113 -5.99 6.29 -13.41
CA GLY A 113 -5.75 7.03 -14.66
C GLY A 113 -4.67 8.11 -14.51
N GLY A 114 -3.60 8.00 -15.30
CA GLY A 114 -2.65 9.08 -15.57
C GLY A 114 -1.59 9.37 -14.49
N LYS A 115 -1.85 9.09 -13.21
CA LYS A 115 -0.90 9.28 -12.10
C LYS A 115 -0.64 7.97 -11.36
N ARG A 116 0.56 7.82 -10.80
CA ARG A 116 0.85 6.72 -9.87
C ARG A 116 0.04 6.89 -8.59
N TRP A 117 -0.39 5.77 -7.99
CA TRP A 117 -1.22 5.78 -6.77
C TRP A 117 -0.55 6.52 -5.61
N ASP A 118 0.78 6.39 -5.46
CA ASP A 118 1.50 7.00 -4.35
C ASP A 118 1.57 8.52 -4.49
N ASP A 119 1.66 9.02 -5.71
CA ASP A 119 1.59 10.46 -5.95
C ASP A 119 0.16 11.00 -5.78
N ALA A 120 -0.88 10.21 -6.10
CA ALA A 120 -2.25 10.61 -5.83
C ALA A 120 -2.51 10.72 -4.32
N VAL A 121 -2.00 9.76 -3.54
CA VAL A 121 -2.09 9.78 -2.07
C VAL A 121 -1.26 10.93 -1.47
N ARG A 122 -0.10 11.27 -2.04
CA ARG A 122 0.67 12.46 -1.61
C ARG A 122 -0.09 13.77 -1.85
N ASP A 123 -0.78 13.89 -2.98
CA ASP A 123 -1.61 15.07 -3.30
C ASP A 123 -2.81 15.19 -2.36
N ALA A 124 -3.33 14.07 -1.85
CA ALA A 124 -4.39 14.04 -0.84
C ALA A 124 -3.92 14.45 0.57
N GLY A 125 -2.65 14.88 0.72
CA GLY A 125 -2.12 15.42 1.98
C GLY A 125 -1.27 14.45 2.79
N PHE A 126 -1.08 13.20 2.35
CA PHE A 126 -0.28 12.21 3.06
C PHE A 126 1.20 12.25 2.66
N SER A 127 2.04 11.60 3.47
CA SER A 127 3.39 11.20 3.06
C SER A 127 3.42 9.69 2.82
N VAL A 128 4.09 9.26 1.75
CA VAL A 128 4.21 7.84 1.40
C VAL A 128 5.69 7.47 1.32
N PHE A 129 6.12 6.54 2.17
CA PHE A 129 7.50 6.05 2.25
C PHE A 129 7.55 4.57 1.88
N GLN A 130 8.55 4.20 1.09
CA GLN A 130 8.85 2.80 0.80
C GLN A 130 9.62 2.19 2.00
N ALA A 131 9.13 1.07 2.49
CA ALA A 131 9.69 0.31 3.61
C ALA A 131 10.48 -0.92 3.15
N VAL A 132 10.20 -1.42 1.94
CA VAL A 132 10.90 -2.53 1.27
C VAL A 132 10.91 -2.28 -0.23
#